data_AF-A0A1W2C3P7-F1
#
_entry.id   AF-A0A1W2C3P7-F1
#
_cell.length_a   1.000
_cell.length_b   1.000
_cell.length_c   1.000
_cell.angle_alpha   90.00
_cell.angle_beta   90.00
_cell.angle_gamma   90.00
#
_symmetry.space_group_name_H-M   'P 1'
#
loop_
_entity.id
_entity.type
_entity.pdbx_description
1 polymer ?
#
loop_
_entity_poly.entity_id
_entity_poly.type
_entity_poly.pdbx_seq_one_letter_code
_entity_poly.pdbx_strand_id
1 'polypeptide(L)'
;MLLSEHAALKLEIKSLPVKEKDKLLLRLIAKDKVLTEHLHFKLLEDEQDLVLRQEKLTVIIDEGIAALLNSQKPNSKETLLRMRRLNGNINHHFKVTKDITSELELRLYLLNRIPVEFNESIFSALYKFSEKLNVYFVKTAVSLLNKYHKVHEDLQFDLKASVNELLNKIYSHKTAGIAKALGLPDEL
;
A
#
# COMPACT_ATOMS: atom_id res chain seq x y z
N MET A 1 5.36 30.43 3.94
CA MET A 1 6.57 30.46 4.79
C MET A 1 6.90 29.04 5.19
N LEU A 2 8.04 28.51 4.75
CA LEU A 2 8.46 27.15 5.10
C LEU A 2 9.48 27.21 6.23
N LEU A 3 9.33 26.38 7.28
CA LEU A 3 10.30 26.36 8.38
C LEU A 3 11.72 26.02 7.90
N SER A 4 11.85 25.30 6.78
CA SER A 4 13.13 24.97 6.15
C SER A 4 13.97 26.20 5.80
N GLU A 5 13.32 27.33 5.48
CA GLU A 5 13.93 28.57 4.98
C GLU A 5 14.44 29.49 6.10
N HIS A 6 14.16 29.18 7.37
CA HIS A 6 14.46 30.05 8.52
C HIS A 6 15.34 29.35 9.55
N ALA A 7 16.66 29.40 9.35
CA ALA A 7 17.64 28.78 10.25
C ALA A 7 17.58 29.36 11.69
N ALA A 8 17.46 30.68 11.82
CA ALA A 8 17.34 31.36 13.11
C ALA A 8 16.10 30.88 13.89
N LEU A 9 14.95 30.78 13.21
CA LEU A 9 13.71 30.29 13.85
C LEU A 9 13.84 28.85 14.37
N LYS A 10 14.55 27.96 13.65
CA LYS A 10 14.79 26.59 14.12
C LYS A 10 15.64 26.57 15.40
N LEU A 11 16.62 27.47 15.52
CA LEU A 11 17.46 27.59 16.73
C LEU A 11 16.62 28.07 17.91
N GLU A 12 15.81 29.11 17.71
CA GLU A 12 14.92 29.65 18.75
C GLU A 12 13.86 28.62 19.20
N ILE A 13 13.29 27.83 18.29
CA ILE A 13 12.35 26.76 18.67
C ILE A 13 13.05 25.70 19.55
N LYS A 14 14.33 25.39 19.28
CA LYS A 14 15.10 24.41 20.05
C LYS A 14 15.51 24.92 21.43
N SER A 15 15.67 26.24 21.60
CA SER A 15 16.04 26.88 22.86
C SER A 15 14.85 27.13 23.80
N LEU A 16 13.61 26.91 23.35
CA LEU A 16 12.41 27.07 24.19
C LEU A 16 12.48 26.26 25.49
N PRO A 17 11.94 26.79 26.61
CA PRO A 17 11.83 26.05 27.86
C PRO A 17 11.09 24.72 27.65
N VAL A 18 11.52 23.67 28.37
CA VAL A 18 10.99 22.30 28.21
C VAL A 18 9.46 22.27 28.27
N LYS A 19 8.85 22.93 29.26
CA LYS A 19 7.40 22.99 29.43
C LYS A 19 6.66 23.60 28.22
N GLU A 20 7.21 24.66 27.63
CA GLU A 20 6.61 25.31 26.46
C GLU A 20 6.79 24.47 25.21
N LYS A 21 7.98 23.87 25.06
CA LYS A 21 8.30 22.95 23.98
C LYS A 21 7.39 21.73 24.00
N ASP A 22 7.12 21.14 25.16
CA ASP A 22 6.24 19.98 25.30
C ASP A 22 4.79 20.32 24.98
N LYS A 23 4.30 21.47 25.49
CA LYS A 23 2.96 21.98 25.15
C LYS A 23 2.81 22.21 23.64
N LEU A 24 3.84 22.79 23.00
CA LEU A 24 3.85 23.00 21.56
C LEU A 24 3.88 21.67 20.80
N LEU A 25 4.74 20.73 21.21
CA LEU A 25 4.91 19.41 20.61
C LEU A 25 3.61 18.62 20.65
N LEU A 26 2.99 18.48 21.83
CA LEU A 26 1.71 17.77 21.98
C LEU A 26 0.61 18.40 21.11
N ARG A 27 0.57 19.73 21.01
CA ARG A 27 -0.40 20.43 20.14
C ARG A 27 -0.13 20.18 18.65
N LEU A 28 1.12 20.02 18.24
CA LEU A 28 1.48 19.70 16.85
C LEU A 28 1.17 18.24 16.53
N ILE A 29 1.53 17.31 17.42
CA ILE A 29 1.21 15.88 17.29
C ILE A 29 -0.31 15.69 17.17
N ALA A 30 -1.09 16.31 18.05
CA ALA A 30 -2.55 16.21 18.03
C ALA A 30 -3.23 16.69 16.73
N LYS A 31 -2.53 17.48 15.90
CA LYS A 31 -3.03 17.91 14.58
C LYS A 31 -2.76 16.90 13.47
N ASP A 32 -1.76 16.04 13.65
CA ASP A 32 -1.38 15.01 12.69
C ASP A 32 -1.78 13.63 13.22
N LYS A 33 -2.92 13.14 12.72
CA LYS A 33 -3.48 11.84 13.09
C LYS A 33 -2.51 10.69 12.82
N VAL A 34 -1.80 10.71 11.68
CA VAL A 34 -0.88 9.64 11.30
C VAL A 34 0.35 9.65 12.20
N LEU A 35 0.87 10.84 12.54
CA LEU A 35 1.96 10.96 13.50
C LEU A 35 1.54 10.48 14.89
N THR A 36 0.32 10.81 15.32
CA THR A 36 -0.23 10.35 16.60
C THR A 36 -0.29 8.83 16.65
N GLU A 37 -0.83 8.19 15.61
CA GLU A 37 -0.91 6.72 15.52
C GLU A 37 0.48 6.08 15.41
N HIS A 38 1.42 6.69 14.67
CA HIS A 38 2.79 6.21 14.59
C HIS A 38 3.49 6.25 15.95
N LEU A 39 3.31 7.34 16.72
CA LEU A 39 3.86 7.44 18.07
C LEU A 39 3.17 6.47 19.03
N HIS A 40 1.87 6.25 18.88
CA HIS A 40 1.15 5.23 19.65
C HIS A 40 1.75 3.85 19.39
N PHE A 41 1.87 3.44 18.12
CA PHE A 41 2.49 2.17 17.74
C PHE A 41 3.92 2.07 18.28
N LYS A 42 4.75 3.09 18.03
CA LYS A 42 6.17 3.07 18.40
C LYS A 42 6.43 3.05 19.91
N LEU A 43 5.57 3.69 20.71
CA LEU A 43 5.81 3.90 22.13
C LEU A 43 4.99 2.99 23.05
N LEU A 44 3.89 2.42 22.56
CA LEU A 44 2.91 1.71 23.39
C LEU A 44 2.56 0.29 22.88
N GLU A 45 2.93 -0.06 21.65
CA GLU A 45 2.61 -1.36 21.06
C GLU A 45 3.85 -2.24 20.91
N ASP A 46 3.64 -3.55 20.79
CA ASP A 46 4.70 -4.54 20.60
C ASP A 46 4.55 -5.37 19.30
N GLU A 47 5.33 -6.44 19.19
CA GLU A 47 5.32 -7.32 18.01
C GLU A 47 3.97 -8.04 17.83
N GLN A 48 3.25 -8.36 18.91
CA GLN A 48 1.94 -9.02 18.83
C GLN A 48 0.89 -8.06 18.26
N ASP A 49 0.95 -6.79 18.66
CA ASP A 49 0.08 -5.75 18.10
C ASP A 49 0.31 -5.55 16.59
N LEU A 50 1.56 -5.65 16.13
CA LEU A 50 1.88 -5.62 14.71
C LEU A 50 1.18 -6.77 13.96
N VAL A 51 1.27 -8.00 14.48
CA VAL A 51 0.58 -9.17 13.90
C VAL A 51 -0.93 -8.94 13.85
N LEU A 52 -1.54 -8.51 14.95
CA LEU A 52 -2.98 -8.23 15.01
C LEU A 52 -3.41 -7.16 14.00
N ARG A 53 -2.58 -6.14 13.75
CA ARG A 53 -2.84 -5.13 12.71
C ARG A 53 -2.82 -5.73 11.31
N GLN A 54 -1.86 -6.62 11.02
CA GLN A 54 -1.77 -7.31 9.74
C GLN A 54 -2.98 -8.22 9.51
N GLU A 55 -3.38 -9.01 10.53
CA GLU A 55 -4.54 -9.88 10.46
C GLU A 55 -5.82 -9.07 10.20
N LYS A 56 -6.03 -7.98 10.95
CA LYS A 56 -7.16 -7.07 10.72
C LYS A 56 -7.17 -6.53 9.30
N LEU A 57 -6.01 -6.14 8.76
CA LEU A 57 -5.94 -5.62 7.41
C LEU A 57 -6.18 -6.71 6.35
N THR A 58 -5.74 -7.93 6.62
CA THR A 58 -6.02 -9.12 5.79
C THR A 58 -7.53 -9.38 5.71
N VAL A 59 -8.22 -9.36 6.86
CA VAL A 59 -9.70 -9.46 6.90
C VAL A 59 -10.36 -8.34 6.09
N ILE A 60 -9.90 -7.09 6.23
CA ILE A 60 -10.43 -5.97 5.44
C ILE A 60 -10.21 -6.17 3.94
N ILE A 61 -9.08 -6.76 3.53
CA ILE A 61 -8.80 -7.11 2.13
C ILE A 61 -9.80 -8.19 1.68
N ASP A 62 -9.94 -9.27 2.44
CA ASP A 62 -10.82 -10.39 2.11
C ASP A 62 -12.27 -9.95 2.01
N GLU A 63 -12.79 -9.21 2.99
CA GLU A 63 -14.14 -8.62 2.96
C GLU A 63 -14.30 -7.67 1.77
N GLY A 64 -13.28 -6.87 1.47
CA GLY A 64 -13.27 -5.94 0.36
C GLY A 64 -13.37 -6.64 -1.00
N ILE A 65 -12.69 -7.77 -1.16
CA ILE A 65 -12.72 -8.61 -2.35
C ILE A 65 -14.03 -9.41 -2.41
N ALA A 66 -14.45 -10.03 -1.31
CA ALA A 66 -15.71 -10.76 -1.24
C ALA A 66 -16.92 -9.87 -1.58
N ALA A 67 -16.97 -8.65 -1.03
CA ALA A 67 -18.02 -7.69 -1.37
C ALA A 67 -18.01 -7.27 -2.85
N LEU A 68 -16.84 -7.27 -3.49
CA LEU A 68 -16.72 -7.02 -4.93
C LEU A 68 -17.27 -8.23 -5.72
N LEU A 69 -16.85 -9.45 -5.37
CA LEU A 69 -17.25 -10.68 -6.07
C LEU A 69 -18.73 -11.02 -5.90
N ASN A 70 -19.31 -10.68 -4.74
CA ASN A 70 -20.73 -10.88 -4.44
C ASN A 70 -21.63 -9.78 -5.01
N SER A 71 -21.07 -8.75 -5.66
CA SER A 71 -21.88 -7.76 -6.36
C SER A 71 -22.52 -8.41 -7.59
N GLN A 72 -23.72 -7.98 -7.99
CA GLN A 72 -24.44 -8.63 -9.10
C GLN A 72 -23.64 -8.61 -10.43
N LYS A 73 -22.76 -7.62 -10.61
CA LYS A 73 -21.91 -7.45 -11.80
C LYS A 73 -20.59 -6.77 -11.41
N PRO A 74 -19.60 -7.50 -10.86
CA PRO A 74 -18.27 -6.94 -10.66
C PRO A 74 -17.74 -6.42 -12.00
N ASN A 75 -17.18 -5.21 -11.97
CA ASN A 75 -16.69 -4.53 -13.15
C ASN A 75 -15.39 -3.79 -12.85
N SER A 76 -14.66 -3.40 -13.90
CA SER A 76 -13.34 -2.81 -13.77
C SER A 76 -13.33 -1.50 -12.96
N LYS A 77 -14.43 -0.72 -13.02
CA LYS A 77 -14.59 0.53 -12.28
C LYS A 77 -14.68 0.28 -10.78
N GLU A 78 -15.53 -0.65 -10.35
CA GLU A 78 -15.69 -1.03 -8.95
C GLU A 78 -14.40 -1.63 -8.38
N THR A 79 -13.77 -2.52 -9.14
CA THR A 79 -12.50 -3.13 -8.75
C THR A 79 -11.40 -2.08 -8.59
N LEU A 80 -11.27 -1.15 -9.54
CA LEU A 80 -10.30 -0.07 -9.46
C LEU A 80 -10.50 0.78 -8.20
N LEU A 81 -11.75 1.14 -7.88
CA LEU A 81 -12.06 1.91 -6.67
C LEU A 81 -11.74 1.11 -5.41
N ARG A 82 -12.12 -0.16 -5.36
CA ARG A 82 -11.83 -1.07 -4.23
C ARG A 82 -10.33 -1.23 -4.03
N MET A 83 -9.59 -1.51 -5.10
CA MET A 83 -8.14 -1.68 -5.07
C MET A 83 -7.43 -0.43 -4.52
N ARG A 84 -7.83 0.76 -4.97
CA ARG A 84 -7.26 2.03 -4.48
C ARG A 84 -7.52 2.24 -2.99
N ARG A 85 -8.72 1.91 -2.51
CA ARG A 85 -9.06 1.99 -1.09
C ARG A 85 -8.21 1.02 -0.27
N LEU A 86 -8.11 -0.24 -0.69
CA LEU A 86 -7.31 -1.26 0.01
C LEU A 86 -5.82 -0.91 0.03
N ASN A 87 -5.25 -0.46 -1.09
CA ASN A 87 -3.88 0.08 -1.13
C ASN A 87 -3.71 1.31 -0.23
N GLY A 88 -4.74 2.16 -0.12
CA GLY A 88 -4.75 3.29 0.81
C GLY A 88 -4.61 2.84 2.27
N ASN A 89 -5.32 1.78 2.66
CA ASN A 89 -5.21 1.19 4.00
C ASN A 89 -3.81 0.59 4.25
N ILE A 90 -3.26 -0.14 3.27
CA ILE A 90 -1.89 -0.71 3.36
C ILE A 90 -0.84 0.41 3.49
N ASN A 91 -0.98 1.48 2.71
CA ASN A 91 -0.08 2.63 2.80
C ASN A 91 -0.19 3.34 4.17
N HIS A 92 -1.39 3.38 4.73
CA HIS A 92 -1.61 3.94 6.06
C HIS A 92 -0.98 3.07 7.14
N HIS A 93 -1.15 1.74 7.07
CA HIS A 93 -0.45 0.77 7.92
C HIS A 93 1.05 1.03 7.90
N PHE A 94 1.68 1.04 6.71
CA PHE A 94 3.11 1.34 6.60
C PHE A 94 3.51 2.71 7.15
N LYS A 95 2.67 3.74 6.96
CA LYS A 95 2.97 5.07 7.53
C LYS A 95 3.02 5.05 9.06
N VAL A 96 2.17 4.25 9.68
CA VAL A 96 2.03 4.09 11.14
C VAL A 96 3.08 3.14 11.70
N THR A 97 3.28 1.97 11.09
CA THR A 97 4.19 0.94 11.62
C THR A 97 5.63 1.12 11.18
N LYS A 98 5.85 1.74 10.00
CA LYS A 98 7.14 1.77 9.29
C LYS A 98 7.71 0.40 8.95
N ASP A 99 6.91 -0.65 9.08
CA ASP A 99 7.33 -2.01 8.80
C ASP A 99 7.14 -2.36 7.32
N ILE A 100 8.26 -2.57 6.63
CA ILE A 100 8.30 -2.84 5.19
C ILE A 100 7.83 -4.27 4.88
N THR A 101 8.13 -5.21 5.78
CA THR A 101 7.80 -6.64 5.62
C THR A 101 6.30 -6.84 5.53
N SER A 102 5.55 -6.37 6.53
CA SER A 102 4.09 -6.46 6.53
C SER A 102 3.45 -5.69 5.38
N GLU A 103 4.02 -4.55 4.98
CA GLU A 103 3.53 -3.81 3.83
C GLU A 103 3.66 -4.61 2.53
N LEU A 104 4.77 -5.32 2.35
CA LEU A 104 5.02 -6.19 1.20
C LEU A 104 4.06 -7.37 1.19
N GLU A 105 3.95 -8.09 2.31
CA GLU A 105 3.08 -9.25 2.46
C GLU A 105 1.61 -8.89 2.19
N LEU A 106 1.09 -7.84 2.82
CA LEU A 106 -0.30 -7.40 2.63
C LEU A 106 -0.59 -6.95 1.20
N ARG A 107 0.39 -6.28 0.55
CA ARG A 107 0.22 -5.85 -0.84
C ARG A 107 0.31 -7.01 -1.80
N LEU A 108 1.20 -7.96 -1.58
CA LEU A 108 1.31 -9.18 -2.38
C LEU A 108 0.03 -10.00 -2.26
N TYR A 109 -0.45 -10.18 -1.03
CA TYR A 109 -1.72 -10.83 -0.70
C TYR A 109 -2.90 -10.22 -1.47
N LEU A 110 -3.01 -8.89 -1.46
CA LEU A 110 -4.03 -8.16 -2.21
C LEU A 110 -3.92 -8.38 -3.72
N LEU A 111 -2.72 -8.23 -4.29
CA LEU A 111 -2.51 -8.32 -5.74
C LEU A 111 -2.79 -9.72 -6.29
N ASN A 112 -2.42 -10.77 -5.55
CA ASN A 112 -2.70 -12.15 -5.97
C ASN A 112 -4.20 -12.45 -5.98
N ARG A 113 -4.98 -11.88 -5.05
CA ARG A 113 -6.41 -12.19 -4.92
C ARG A 113 -7.36 -11.26 -5.68
N ILE A 114 -6.98 -10.01 -5.94
CA ILE A 114 -7.93 -9.06 -6.53
C ILE A 114 -8.22 -9.39 -8.01
N PRO A 115 -9.50 -9.44 -8.46
CA PRO A 115 -9.81 -9.76 -9.85
C PRO A 115 -9.42 -8.59 -10.76
N VAL A 116 -8.72 -8.87 -11.86
CA VAL A 116 -8.33 -7.86 -12.87
C VAL A 116 -8.85 -8.20 -14.26
N GLU A 117 -9.44 -9.38 -14.42
CA GLU A 117 -9.96 -9.87 -15.67
C GLU A 117 -11.42 -9.46 -15.84
N PHE A 118 -11.65 -8.45 -16.68
CA PHE A 118 -12.99 -8.04 -17.07
C PHE A 118 -13.13 -8.12 -18.60
N ASN A 119 -14.16 -8.84 -19.06
CA ASN A 119 -14.49 -8.99 -20.48
C ASN A 119 -15.39 -7.85 -20.98
N GLU A 120 -14.99 -6.62 -20.67
CA GLU A 120 -15.70 -5.42 -21.09
C GLU A 120 -15.46 -5.17 -22.58
N SER A 121 -16.53 -4.97 -23.35
CA SER A 121 -16.46 -4.63 -24.77
C SER A 121 -15.71 -3.32 -24.99
N ILE A 122 -14.95 -3.22 -26.09
CA ILE A 122 -14.21 -2.01 -26.48
C ILE A 122 -15.15 -0.80 -26.66
N PHE A 123 -16.41 -1.05 -27.05
CA PHE A 123 -17.43 -0.02 -27.20
C PHE A 123 -18.15 0.33 -25.89
N SER A 124 -17.82 -0.35 -24.78
CA SER A 124 -18.41 -0.09 -23.47
C SER A 124 -17.80 1.14 -22.82
N ALA A 125 -18.62 1.92 -22.10
CA ALA A 125 -18.15 2.98 -21.22
C ALA A 125 -17.17 2.47 -20.14
N LEU A 126 -17.19 1.17 -19.83
CA LEU A 126 -16.31 0.54 -18.86
C LEU A 126 -14.90 0.24 -19.40
N TYR A 127 -14.70 0.15 -20.72
CA TYR A 127 -13.41 -0.19 -21.32
C TYR A 127 -12.25 0.70 -20.80
N LYS A 128 -12.49 2.01 -20.70
CA LYS A 128 -11.52 2.98 -20.15
C LYS A 128 -11.16 2.70 -18.68
N PHE A 129 -12.07 2.11 -17.90
CA PHE A 129 -11.79 1.71 -16.52
C PHE A 129 -11.00 0.40 -16.47
N SER A 130 -11.22 -0.53 -17.41
CA SER A 130 -10.38 -1.73 -17.56
C SER A 130 -8.92 -1.35 -17.84
N GLU A 131 -8.68 -0.44 -18.78
CA GLU A 131 -7.32 0.05 -19.05
C GLU A 131 -6.68 0.71 -17.82
N LYS A 132 -7.44 1.56 -17.11
CA LYS A 132 -6.96 2.22 -15.88
C LYS A 132 -6.67 1.22 -14.77
N LEU A 133 -7.49 0.18 -14.62
CA LEU A 133 -7.29 -0.89 -13.67
C LEU A 133 -6.00 -1.65 -13.98
N ASN A 134 -5.82 -2.09 -15.22
CA ASN A 134 -4.65 -2.83 -15.65
C ASN A 134 -3.37 -2.02 -15.44
N VAL A 135 -3.35 -0.74 -15.83
CA VAL A 135 -2.20 0.14 -15.60
C VAL A 135 -1.94 0.34 -14.10
N TYR A 136 -2.97 0.57 -13.30
CA TYR A 136 -2.81 0.76 -11.85
C TYR A 136 -2.30 -0.51 -11.17
N PHE A 137 -2.81 -1.67 -11.57
CA PHE A 137 -2.41 -2.99 -11.06
C PHE A 137 -0.94 -3.26 -11.34
N VAL A 138 -0.50 -3.16 -12.60
CA VAL A 138 0.90 -3.40 -12.98
C VAL A 138 1.83 -2.38 -12.33
N LYS A 139 1.48 -1.09 -12.27
CA LYS A 139 2.30 -0.08 -11.56
C LYS A 139 2.42 -0.36 -10.06
N THR A 140 1.38 -0.93 -9.45
CA THR A 140 1.44 -1.35 -8.05
C THR A 140 2.39 -2.54 -7.87
N ALA A 141 2.37 -3.50 -8.81
CA ALA A 141 3.31 -4.62 -8.84
C ALA A 141 4.77 -4.16 -9.05
N VAL A 142 5.03 -3.21 -9.96
CA VAL A 142 6.36 -2.58 -10.14
C VAL A 142 6.88 -2.01 -8.80
N SER A 143 6.03 -1.24 -8.12
CA SER A 143 6.39 -0.61 -6.84
C SER A 143 6.68 -1.65 -5.76
N LEU A 144 5.89 -2.73 -5.72
CA LEU A 144 6.13 -3.86 -4.82
C LEU A 144 7.48 -4.52 -5.12
N LEU A 145 7.76 -4.82 -6.39
CA LEU A 145 8.98 -5.52 -6.77
C LEU A 145 10.25 -4.68 -6.48
N ASN A 146 10.18 -3.37 -6.69
CA ASN A 146 11.24 -2.44 -6.32
C ASN A 146 11.53 -2.40 -4.81
N LYS A 147 10.52 -2.69 -3.96
CA LYS A 147 10.70 -2.82 -2.52
C LYS A 147 11.19 -4.21 -2.13
N TYR A 148 10.67 -5.25 -2.78
CA TYR A 148 11.09 -6.63 -2.61
C TYR A 148 12.61 -6.79 -2.82
N HIS A 149 13.19 -6.22 -3.88
CA HIS A 149 14.64 -6.31 -4.10
C HIS A 149 15.51 -5.53 -3.10
N LYS A 150 14.90 -4.76 -2.20
CA LYS A 150 15.60 -3.98 -1.17
C LYS A 150 15.51 -4.59 0.23
N VAL A 151 14.66 -5.60 0.43
CA VAL A 151 14.59 -6.29 1.72
C VAL A 151 15.66 -7.38 1.83
N HIS A 152 15.84 -7.93 3.03
CA HIS A 152 16.83 -8.98 3.28
C HIS A 152 16.57 -10.23 2.43
N GLU A 153 17.63 -10.95 2.06
CA GLU A 153 17.56 -12.13 1.18
C GLU A 153 16.65 -13.24 1.72
N ASP A 154 16.65 -13.48 3.04
CA ASP A 154 15.76 -14.46 3.68
C ASP A 154 14.28 -14.15 3.40
N LEU A 155 13.88 -12.90 3.57
CA LEU A 155 12.50 -12.48 3.27
C LEU A 155 12.22 -12.53 1.75
N GLN A 156 13.22 -12.22 0.92
CA GLN A 156 13.06 -12.39 -0.53
C GLN A 156 12.80 -13.86 -0.88
N PHE A 157 13.52 -14.79 -0.25
CA PHE A 157 13.35 -16.22 -0.44
C PHE A 157 11.94 -16.66 -0.05
N ASP A 158 11.47 -16.25 1.13
CA ASP A 158 10.13 -16.62 1.64
C ASP A 158 9.00 -16.11 0.73
N LEU A 159 9.12 -14.89 0.21
CA LEU A 159 8.11 -14.26 -0.64
C LEU A 159 8.22 -14.65 -2.12
N LYS A 160 9.33 -15.27 -2.55
CA LYS A 160 9.62 -15.52 -3.98
C LYS A 160 8.49 -16.27 -4.67
N ALA A 161 7.97 -17.32 -4.05
CA ALA A 161 6.88 -18.12 -4.63
C ALA A 161 5.61 -17.29 -4.89
N SER A 162 5.19 -16.48 -3.91
CA SER A 162 4.03 -15.60 -4.04
C SER A 162 4.26 -14.45 -5.03
N VAL A 163 5.51 -13.98 -5.18
CA VAL A 163 5.85 -13.01 -6.23
C VAL A 163 5.77 -13.66 -7.62
N ASN A 164 6.26 -14.88 -7.78
CA ASN A 164 6.13 -15.61 -9.06
C ASN A 164 4.66 -15.90 -9.39
N GLU A 165 3.79 -16.17 -8.40
CA GLU A 165 2.34 -16.23 -8.60
C GLU A 165 1.78 -14.92 -9.15
N LEU A 166 2.20 -13.78 -8.59
CA LEU A 166 1.81 -12.45 -9.08
C LEU A 166 2.27 -12.22 -10.53
N LEU A 167 3.52 -12.55 -10.83
CA LEU A 167 4.08 -12.38 -12.18
C LEU A 167 3.34 -13.25 -13.19
N ASN A 168 3.10 -14.53 -12.87
CA ASN A 168 2.32 -15.43 -13.69
C ASN A 168 0.92 -14.86 -13.98
N LYS A 169 0.24 -14.35 -12.96
CA LYS A 169 -1.06 -13.67 -13.12
C LYS A 169 -0.94 -12.45 -14.04
N ILE A 170 0.06 -11.59 -13.86
CA ILE A 170 0.28 -10.44 -14.74
C ILE A 170 0.46 -10.85 -16.21
N TYR A 171 1.21 -11.93 -16.46
CA TYR A 171 1.59 -12.38 -17.79
C TYR A 171 0.55 -13.24 -18.50
N SER A 172 -0.37 -13.87 -17.78
CA SER A 172 -1.47 -14.64 -18.40
C SER A 172 -2.72 -13.80 -18.71
N HIS A 173 -2.68 -12.49 -18.51
CA HIS A 173 -3.79 -11.57 -18.81
C HIS A 173 -3.43 -10.42 -19.75
N LYS A 174 -4.42 -9.58 -20.05
CA LYS A 174 -4.28 -8.34 -20.86
C LYS A 174 -3.26 -7.34 -20.28
N THR A 175 -2.77 -7.56 -19.07
CA THR A 175 -1.72 -6.79 -18.40
C THR A 175 -0.31 -7.08 -18.90
N ALA A 176 -0.06 -8.21 -19.59
CA ALA A 176 1.28 -8.63 -20.03
C ALA A 176 2.00 -7.56 -20.88
N GLY A 177 1.30 -6.92 -21.82
CA GLY A 177 1.89 -5.86 -22.65
C GLY A 177 2.36 -4.65 -21.84
N ILE A 178 1.61 -4.29 -20.80
CA ILE A 178 1.98 -3.19 -19.88
C ILE A 178 3.18 -3.59 -19.03
N ALA A 179 3.21 -4.85 -18.56
CA ALA A 179 4.31 -5.38 -17.75
C ALA A 179 5.64 -5.36 -18.51
N LYS A 180 5.65 -5.84 -19.76
CA LYS A 180 6.84 -5.79 -20.64
C LYS A 180 7.30 -4.36 -20.88
N ALA A 181 6.38 -3.44 -21.15
CA ALA A 181 6.70 -2.03 -21.35
C ALA A 181 7.29 -1.34 -20.11
N LEU A 182 6.97 -1.85 -18.92
CA LEU A 182 7.49 -1.36 -17.63
C LEU A 182 8.69 -2.17 -17.10
N GLY A 183 9.18 -3.16 -17.86
CA GLY A 183 10.35 -3.95 -17.51
C GLY A 183 10.15 -4.93 -16.35
N LEU A 184 8.92 -5.43 -16.16
CA LEU A 184 8.69 -6.51 -15.19
C LEU A 184 9.27 -7.83 -15.71
N PRO A 185 9.97 -8.62 -14.89
CA PRO A 185 10.39 -9.96 -15.27
C PRO A 185 9.17 -10.90 -15.33
N ASP A 186 9.26 -11.93 -16.16
CA ASP A 186 8.21 -12.95 -16.28
C ASP A 186 8.27 -13.93 -15.08
N GLU A 187 9.45 -14.07 -14.45
CA GLU A 187 9.73 -14.88 -13.25
C GLU A 187 10.98 -14.36 -12.52
N LEU A 188 11.10 -14.60 -11.21
CA LEU A 188 12.29 -14.32 -10.37
C LEU A 188 13.22 -15.51 -10.17
#